data_AF-A0A455BIP4-F1
#
_entry.id   AF-A0A455BIP4-F1
#
_cell.length_a   1.000
_cell.length_b   1.000
_cell.length_c   1.000
_cell.angle_alpha   90.00
_cell.angle_beta   90.00
_cell.angle_gamma   90.00
#
_symmetry.space_group_name_H-M   'P 1'
#
loop_
_entity.id
_entity.type
_entity.pdbx_description
1 polymer ?
#
loop_
_entity_poly.entity_id
_entity_poly.type
_entity_poly.pdbx_seq_one_letter_code
_entity_poly.pdbx_strand_id
1 'polypeptide(L)'
;MSRGTMLQPGAWPGESCAEKPAREAGAAALEGEKAVAGGQPRAAVRCPAEHEEDMYRAADEIEKEKELLIHERGSSEPRLSVAPEMDIMDYCKKEWRGNTQKATCMKKGYEEVSQKFTSIRRVRGDNYCALRATLFQAMSQPAALPSWLQDPELTLLPEKLISKYSWINQWKPGLKFEGKSEDLVDKIKESLTLLRKKWTGLAELRTAEARQIACDELFTNEEEEYSLYEAVKFLMLSRAIELYDDKEKGREVPFFSVLLFARDTSGDPGQLLRNHLNQRSLKLVGN
;
A
#
# COMPACT_ATOMS: atom_id res chain seq x y z
N MET A 1 -3.67 8.65 -47.48
CA MET A 1 -2.44 8.30 -46.74
C MET A 1 -2.85 7.45 -45.55
N SER A 2 -2.16 6.33 -45.36
CA SER A 2 -2.67 5.07 -44.84
C SER A 2 -3.03 5.05 -43.35
N ARG A 3 -4.10 4.29 -43.03
CA ARG A 3 -4.47 3.87 -41.68
C ARG A 3 -3.43 2.87 -41.15
N GLY A 4 -2.85 3.14 -39.98
CA GLY A 4 -1.99 2.20 -39.26
C GLY A 4 -2.81 1.31 -38.33
N THR A 5 -2.76 0.01 -38.59
CA THR A 5 -3.42 -1.08 -37.87
C THR A 5 -2.76 -1.31 -36.50
N MET A 6 -3.55 -1.39 -35.43
CA MET A 6 -3.08 -1.84 -34.11
C MET A 6 -2.75 -3.34 -34.15
N LEU A 7 -1.57 -3.70 -33.64
CA LEU A 7 -1.16 -5.08 -33.39
C LEU A 7 -1.85 -5.62 -32.13
N GLN A 8 -2.51 -6.78 -32.24
CA GLN A 8 -3.05 -7.50 -31.09
C GLN A 8 -1.96 -8.33 -30.40
N PRO A 9 -1.96 -8.44 -29.05
CA PRO A 9 -1.10 -9.38 -28.34
C PRO A 9 -1.54 -10.82 -28.57
N GLY A 10 -0.58 -11.67 -28.93
CA GLY A 10 -0.78 -13.10 -29.17
C GLY A 10 -1.22 -13.89 -27.94
N ALA A 11 -1.96 -14.95 -28.22
CA ALA A 11 -2.46 -15.93 -27.25
C ALA A 11 -1.32 -16.63 -26.50
N TRP A 12 -1.47 -16.76 -25.18
CA TRP A 12 -0.67 -17.63 -24.33
C TRP A 12 -1.36 -19.00 -24.23
N PRO A 13 -0.68 -20.13 -24.49
CA PRO A 13 -1.27 -21.45 -24.35
C PRO A 13 -0.95 -22.11 -22.99
N GLY A 14 -1.97 -22.78 -22.44
CA GLY A 14 -1.87 -23.77 -21.36
C GLY A 14 -2.29 -23.20 -19.99
N GLU A 15 -3.10 -23.86 -19.17
CA GLU A 15 -3.83 -25.11 -19.31
C GLU A 15 -4.93 -25.07 -18.23
N SER A 16 -6.09 -25.64 -18.51
CA SER A 16 -7.26 -25.63 -17.64
C SER A 16 -7.10 -26.64 -16.50
N CYS A 17 -7.37 -26.24 -15.26
CA CYS A 17 -7.75 -27.19 -14.21
C CYS A 17 -9.03 -26.70 -13.55
N ALA A 18 -10.15 -27.29 -13.99
CA ALA A 18 -11.44 -27.20 -13.32
C ALA A 18 -11.45 -28.10 -12.09
N GLU A 19 -11.60 -27.53 -10.90
CA GLU A 19 -11.92 -28.29 -9.69
C GLU A 19 -13.43 -28.61 -9.67
N LYS A 20 -13.76 -29.91 -9.61
CA LYS A 20 -15.08 -30.39 -9.17
C LYS A 20 -15.00 -30.78 -7.70
N PRO A 21 -16.03 -30.50 -6.88
CA PRO A 21 -16.00 -30.79 -5.45
C PRO A 21 -16.31 -32.26 -5.15
N ALA A 22 -15.58 -32.83 -4.19
CA ALA A 22 -15.80 -34.17 -3.65
C ALA A 22 -17.05 -34.20 -2.75
N ARG A 23 -17.82 -35.28 -2.88
CA ARG A 23 -19.06 -35.55 -2.15
C ARG A 23 -18.78 -36.54 -1.02
N GLU A 24 -19.32 -36.25 0.16
CA GLU A 24 -19.36 -37.14 1.33
C GLU A 24 -20.14 -38.43 1.08
N ALA A 25 -19.69 -39.55 1.65
CA ALA A 25 -20.54 -40.67 2.05
C ALA A 25 -19.85 -41.49 3.15
N GLY A 26 -20.56 -41.74 4.24
CA GLY A 26 -20.08 -42.41 5.44
C GLY A 26 -20.30 -43.93 5.50
N ALA A 27 -19.72 -44.48 6.58
CA ALA A 27 -20.11 -45.63 7.40
C ALA A 27 -20.74 -46.89 6.76
N ALA A 28 -20.08 -48.04 6.95
CA ALA A 28 -20.65 -49.21 7.64
C ALA A 28 -19.59 -50.32 7.85
N ALA A 29 -19.67 -50.96 9.01
CA ALA A 29 -18.86 -52.10 9.46
C ALA A 29 -19.36 -53.44 8.89
N LEU A 30 -18.50 -54.46 8.86
CA LEU A 30 -18.85 -55.85 9.20
C LEU A 30 -17.60 -56.72 9.40
N GLU A 31 -17.67 -57.55 10.43
CA GLU A 31 -16.68 -58.51 10.94
C GLU A 31 -16.47 -59.72 10.02
N GLY A 32 -15.37 -60.47 10.25
CA GLY A 32 -15.38 -61.91 10.01
C GLY A 32 -14.04 -62.56 9.62
N GLU A 33 -13.52 -63.33 10.56
CA GLU A 33 -12.70 -64.54 10.38
C GLU A 33 -11.16 -64.49 10.28
N LYS A 34 -10.61 -65.57 10.83
CA LYS A 34 -9.32 -65.74 11.48
C LYS A 34 -8.67 -66.98 10.85
N ALA A 35 -7.43 -66.88 10.38
CA ALA A 35 -6.60 -68.05 10.12
C ALA A 35 -5.12 -67.74 10.37
N VAL A 36 -4.50 -68.61 11.17
CA VAL A 36 -3.10 -68.58 11.63
C VAL A 36 -2.28 -69.52 10.75
N ALA A 37 -1.08 -69.11 10.30
CA ALA A 37 0.18 -69.87 10.44
C ALA A 37 1.29 -69.38 9.47
N GLY A 38 2.52 -69.31 10.00
CA GLY A 38 3.72 -69.76 9.28
C GLY A 38 4.64 -68.68 8.70
N GLY A 39 5.70 -68.34 9.43
CA GLY A 39 6.64 -67.27 9.12
C GLY A 39 7.64 -67.49 7.98
N GLN A 40 8.17 -66.37 7.45
CA GLN A 40 9.61 -66.03 7.44
C GLN A 40 9.76 -64.55 6.98
N PRO A 41 10.53 -63.69 7.68
CA PRO A 41 10.68 -62.30 7.27
C PRO A 41 11.77 -62.15 6.19
N ARG A 42 11.36 -61.73 4.99
CA ARG A 42 12.28 -61.22 3.96
C ARG A 42 12.71 -59.79 4.32
N ALA A 43 14.02 -59.54 4.17
CA ALA A 43 14.69 -58.30 4.51
C ALA A 43 14.00 -57.06 3.92
N ALA A 44 13.61 -56.13 4.80
CA ALA A 44 13.14 -54.82 4.42
C ALA A 44 14.31 -53.99 3.87
N VAL A 45 14.22 -53.65 2.59
CA VAL A 45 15.03 -52.61 1.96
C VAL A 45 14.77 -51.30 2.72
N ARG A 46 15.81 -50.74 3.34
CA ARG A 46 15.74 -49.41 3.97
C ARG A 46 15.60 -48.37 2.87
N CYS A 47 14.44 -47.71 2.80
CA CYS A 47 14.30 -46.44 2.10
C CYS A 47 15.18 -45.39 2.81
N PRO A 48 15.91 -44.51 2.08
CA PRO A 48 16.64 -43.42 2.71
C PRO A 48 15.65 -42.49 3.40
N ALA A 49 15.96 -42.10 4.63
CA ALA A 49 15.18 -41.12 5.38
C ALA A 49 15.10 -39.82 4.58
N GLU A 50 13.89 -39.44 4.17
CA GLU A 50 13.60 -38.10 3.69
C GLU A 50 13.88 -37.15 4.86
N HIS A 51 14.87 -36.29 4.69
CA HIS A 51 15.18 -35.22 5.60
C HIS A 51 14.05 -34.19 5.50
N GLU A 52 13.03 -34.29 6.35
CA GLU A 52 12.04 -33.24 6.55
C GLU A 52 12.76 -31.99 7.04
N GLU A 53 13.05 -31.05 6.13
CA GLU A 53 13.50 -29.71 6.50
C GLU A 53 12.35 -29.03 7.25
N ASP A 54 12.65 -28.57 8.47
CA ASP A 54 11.72 -27.84 9.34
C ASP A 54 11.23 -26.58 8.63
N MET A 55 10.00 -26.65 8.11
CA MET A 55 9.35 -25.57 7.36
C MET A 55 8.75 -24.48 8.27
N TYR A 56 8.82 -24.66 9.59
CA TYR A 56 8.28 -23.72 10.56
C TYR A 56 9.39 -22.91 11.22
N ARG A 57 9.14 -21.61 11.37
CA ARG A 57 10.04 -20.73 12.09
C ARG A 57 10.04 -21.14 13.56
N ALA A 58 11.22 -21.41 14.11
CA ALA A 58 11.35 -21.81 15.51
C ALA A 58 10.83 -20.70 16.43
N ALA A 59 10.15 -21.10 17.51
CA ALA A 59 9.41 -20.17 18.39
C ALA A 59 10.34 -19.12 19.05
N ASP A 60 11.58 -19.50 19.31
CA ASP A 60 12.67 -18.67 19.80
C ASP A 60 13.11 -17.59 18.80
N GLU A 61 13.13 -17.88 17.49
CA GLU A 61 13.33 -16.85 16.46
C GLU A 61 12.16 -15.85 16.40
N ILE A 62 10.94 -16.32 16.70
CA ILE A 62 9.75 -15.45 16.81
C ILE A 62 9.83 -14.54 18.03
N GLU A 63 10.25 -15.09 19.15
CA GLU A 63 10.38 -14.35 20.40
C GLU A 63 11.50 -13.32 20.34
N LYS A 64 12.66 -13.69 19.78
CA LYS A 64 13.81 -12.79 19.62
C LYS A 64 13.54 -11.62 18.66
N GLU A 65 12.74 -11.83 17.61
CA GLU A 65 12.32 -10.73 16.72
C GLU A 65 11.30 -9.82 17.42
N LYS A 66 10.39 -10.36 18.24
CA LYS A 66 9.48 -9.56 19.07
C LYS A 66 10.26 -8.71 20.08
N GLU A 67 11.30 -9.26 20.71
CA GLU A 67 12.17 -8.52 21.63
C GLU A 67 12.94 -7.40 20.93
N LEU A 68 13.46 -7.63 19.71
CA LEU A 68 14.11 -6.59 18.90
C LEU A 68 13.13 -5.46 18.52
N LEU A 69 11.89 -5.80 18.15
CA LEU A 69 10.83 -4.84 17.87
C LEU A 69 10.41 -4.04 19.13
N ILE A 70 10.54 -4.63 20.32
CA ILE A 70 10.31 -3.94 21.60
C ILE A 70 11.52 -3.06 21.96
N HIS A 71 12.75 -3.47 21.64
CA HIS A 71 13.95 -2.67 21.89
C HIS A 71 14.02 -1.44 20.96
N GLU A 72 13.62 -1.57 19.69
CA GLU A 72 13.38 -0.43 18.78
C GLU A 72 12.33 0.56 19.32
N ARG A 73 11.40 0.10 20.16
CA ARG A 73 10.35 0.94 20.77
C ARG A 73 10.89 1.86 21.87
N GLY A 74 12.06 1.55 22.44
CA GLY A 74 12.69 2.28 23.57
C GLY A 74 13.83 3.24 23.17
N SER A 75 14.20 3.34 21.89
CA SER A 75 15.19 4.31 21.41
C SER A 75 14.59 5.73 21.37
N SER A 76 15.34 6.72 21.85
CA SER A 76 15.02 8.16 21.82
C SER A 76 15.18 8.79 20.43
N GLU A 77 15.43 8.00 19.39
CA GLU A 77 15.51 8.48 18.02
C GLU A 77 14.11 8.80 17.45
N PRO A 78 13.98 9.86 16.64
CA PRO A 78 12.73 10.15 15.94
C PRO A 78 12.30 8.93 15.14
N ARG A 79 11.08 8.45 15.36
CA ARG A 79 10.56 7.25 14.70
C ARG A 79 10.25 7.55 13.25
N LEU A 80 11.27 7.48 12.39
CA LEU A 80 11.14 7.60 10.95
C LEU A 80 9.99 6.73 10.46
N SER A 81 9.03 7.34 9.78
CA SER A 81 7.87 6.66 9.21
C SER A 81 8.21 6.00 7.87
N VAL A 82 9.36 6.36 7.29
CA VAL A 82 10.03 5.70 6.17
C VAL A 82 11.43 5.32 6.65
N ALA A 83 11.70 4.02 6.78
CA ALA A 83 12.95 3.51 7.33
C ALA A 83 14.16 3.87 6.45
N PRO A 84 15.38 3.87 7.01
CA PRO A 84 16.62 3.97 6.24
C PRO A 84 16.70 2.94 5.12
N GLU A 85 17.50 3.25 4.10
CA GLU A 85 17.71 2.35 2.97
C GLU A 85 18.45 1.08 3.38
N MET A 86 18.10 -0.03 2.73
CA MET A 86 18.80 -1.31 2.83
C MET A 86 18.85 -1.96 1.46
N ASP A 87 19.83 -2.82 1.25
CA ASP A 87 19.93 -3.60 0.01
C ASP A 87 18.63 -4.40 -0.23
N ILE A 88 18.14 -4.33 -1.47
CA ILE A 88 16.85 -4.91 -1.82
C ILE A 88 16.86 -6.44 -1.76
N MET A 89 18.00 -7.06 -2.05
CA MET A 89 18.16 -8.51 -2.03
C MET A 89 18.36 -9.02 -0.61
N ASP A 90 19.06 -8.28 0.24
CA ASP A 90 19.16 -8.55 1.67
C ASP A 90 17.79 -8.48 2.35
N TYR A 91 16.99 -7.45 2.01
CA TYR A 91 15.61 -7.34 2.47
C TYR A 91 14.77 -8.55 2.02
N CYS A 92 14.83 -8.90 0.73
CA CYS A 92 14.11 -10.04 0.18
C CYS A 92 14.50 -11.35 0.88
N LYS A 93 15.79 -11.60 1.11
CA LYS A 93 16.30 -12.78 1.79
C LYS A 93 15.81 -12.87 3.24
N LYS A 94 15.71 -11.73 3.93
CA LYS A 94 15.25 -11.66 5.32
C LYS A 94 13.75 -11.96 5.44
N GLU A 95 12.92 -11.33 4.61
CA GLU A 95 11.45 -11.40 4.69
C GLU A 95 10.86 -12.65 4.03
N TRP A 96 11.38 -13.04 2.86
CA TRP A 96 10.83 -14.14 2.06
C TRP A 96 11.69 -15.39 2.19
N ARG A 97 11.52 -16.12 3.31
CA ARG A 97 12.22 -17.37 3.60
C ARG A 97 11.46 -18.61 3.10
N GLY A 98 12.16 -19.74 3.00
CA GLY A 98 11.60 -21.02 2.59
C GLY A 98 11.21 -21.11 1.11
N ASN A 99 10.52 -22.20 0.77
CA ASN A 99 10.22 -22.61 -0.61
C ASN A 99 8.72 -22.60 -0.94
N THR A 100 7.90 -21.87 -0.19
CA THR A 100 6.48 -21.73 -0.51
C THR A 100 6.30 -21.06 -1.88
N GLN A 101 5.18 -21.33 -2.56
CA GLN A 101 4.88 -20.70 -3.85
C GLN A 101 4.85 -19.15 -3.73
N LYS A 102 4.30 -18.63 -2.63
CA LYS A 102 4.29 -17.18 -2.34
C LYS A 102 5.70 -16.62 -2.16
N ALA A 103 6.55 -17.27 -1.35
CA ALA A 103 7.94 -16.82 -1.16
C ALA A 103 8.72 -16.86 -2.48
N THR A 104 8.56 -17.93 -3.28
CA THR A 104 9.19 -18.06 -4.59
C THR A 104 8.73 -16.95 -5.54
N CYS A 105 7.43 -16.64 -5.58
CA CYS A 105 6.88 -15.56 -6.38
C CYS A 105 7.44 -14.19 -5.97
N MET A 106 7.47 -13.89 -4.66
CA MET A 106 7.99 -12.62 -4.15
C MET A 106 9.49 -12.47 -4.40
N LYS A 107 10.30 -13.53 -4.24
CA LYS A 107 11.72 -13.53 -4.58
C LYS A 107 11.95 -13.11 -6.04
N LYS A 108 11.23 -13.72 -6.98
CA LYS A 108 11.27 -13.34 -8.40
C LYS A 108 10.87 -11.87 -8.61
N GLY A 109 9.86 -11.39 -7.88
CA GLY A 109 9.46 -9.98 -7.91
C GLY A 109 10.60 -9.04 -7.48
N TYR A 110 11.29 -9.34 -6.38
CA TYR A 110 12.45 -8.53 -5.95
C TYR A 110 13.64 -8.66 -6.88
N GLU A 111 13.88 -9.82 -7.48
CA GLU A 111 14.89 -10.01 -8.53
C GLU A 111 14.63 -9.11 -9.75
N GLU A 112 13.38 -8.95 -10.18
CA GLU A 112 13.04 -8.03 -11.28
C GLU A 112 13.20 -6.56 -10.87
N VAL A 113 12.84 -6.18 -9.65
CA VAL A 113 13.02 -4.80 -9.16
C VAL A 113 14.50 -4.46 -8.99
N SER A 114 15.32 -5.43 -8.57
CA SER A 114 16.76 -5.22 -8.32
C SER A 114 17.56 -4.91 -9.59
N GLN A 115 17.02 -5.25 -10.77
CA GLN A 115 17.59 -4.85 -12.06
C GLN A 115 17.66 -3.32 -12.23
N LYS A 116 16.80 -2.56 -11.54
CA LYS A 116 16.71 -1.09 -11.66
C LYS A 116 17.04 -0.34 -10.38
N PHE A 117 16.84 -0.96 -9.22
CA PHE A 117 17.02 -0.33 -7.92
C PHE A 117 17.85 -1.22 -7.00
N THR A 118 18.93 -0.68 -6.44
CA THR A 118 19.80 -1.44 -5.53
C THR A 118 19.24 -1.55 -4.12
N SER A 119 18.39 -0.59 -3.72
CA SER A 119 17.99 -0.41 -2.32
C SER A 119 16.49 -0.23 -2.19
N ILE A 120 15.96 -0.55 -1.00
CA ILE A 120 14.58 -0.35 -0.62
C ILE A 120 14.49 0.38 0.73
N ARG A 121 13.47 1.22 0.88
CA ARG A 121 13.08 1.82 2.16
C ARG A 121 11.72 1.27 2.58
N ARG A 122 11.65 0.72 3.80
CA ARG A 122 10.39 0.18 4.33
C ARG A 122 9.50 1.34 4.78
N VAL A 123 8.30 1.42 4.22
CA VAL A 123 7.30 2.41 4.60
C VAL A 123 6.44 1.84 5.73
N ARG A 124 6.15 2.66 6.74
CA ARG A 124 5.27 2.26 7.84
C ARG A 124 3.93 1.75 7.33
N GLY A 125 3.60 0.52 7.71
CA GLY A 125 2.35 -0.17 7.37
C GLY A 125 1.14 0.29 8.20
N ASP A 126 0.93 1.60 8.29
CA ASP A 126 -0.32 2.16 8.78
C ASP A 126 -1.25 2.50 7.60
N ASN A 127 -2.39 3.10 7.91
CA ASN A 127 -3.40 3.42 6.92
C ASN A 127 -3.04 4.55 5.93
N TYR A 128 -1.90 5.20 6.15
CA TYR A 128 -1.35 6.21 5.27
C TYR A 128 -0.20 5.65 4.42
N CYS A 129 0.07 4.33 4.44
CA CYS A 129 1.22 3.74 3.74
C CYS A 129 1.32 4.15 2.26
N ALA A 130 0.19 4.16 1.53
CA ALA A 130 0.16 4.57 0.13
C ALA A 130 0.46 6.07 -0.06
N LEU A 131 -0.15 6.93 0.76
CA LEU A 131 0.10 8.38 0.74
C LEU A 131 1.54 8.69 1.14
N ARG A 132 2.05 8.02 2.18
CA ARG A 132 3.42 8.15 2.67
C ARG A 132 4.43 7.76 1.62
N ALA A 133 4.31 6.56 1.03
CA ALA A 133 5.23 6.08 0.00
C ALA A 133 5.26 7.04 -1.20
N THR A 134 4.08 7.45 -1.68
CA THR A 134 3.94 8.33 -2.84
C THR A 134 4.52 9.71 -2.56
N LEU A 135 4.14 10.31 -1.43
CA LEU A 135 4.55 11.66 -1.09
C LEU A 135 6.04 11.73 -0.76
N PHE A 136 6.57 10.73 -0.04
CA PHE A 136 7.99 10.63 0.26
C PHE A 136 8.82 10.59 -1.02
N GLN A 137 8.47 9.72 -1.97
CA GLN A 137 9.20 9.64 -3.25
C GLN A 137 9.06 10.90 -4.09
N ALA A 138 7.86 11.49 -4.14
CA ALA A 138 7.64 12.71 -4.91
C ALA A 138 8.39 13.93 -4.32
N MET A 139 8.50 13.99 -2.99
CA MET A 139 9.17 15.09 -2.28
C MET A 139 10.68 14.90 -2.11
N SER A 140 11.23 13.68 -2.20
CA SER A 140 12.68 13.44 -2.14
C SER A 140 13.38 13.68 -3.49
N GLN A 141 12.63 13.66 -4.59
CA GLN A 141 13.14 13.84 -5.95
C GLN A 141 12.62 15.10 -6.70
N PRO A 142 12.31 16.25 -6.06
CA PRO A 142 11.77 17.39 -6.78
C PRO A 142 12.84 17.98 -7.68
N ALA A 143 12.54 18.04 -8.98
CA ALA A 143 13.30 18.84 -9.93
C ALA A 143 12.94 20.33 -9.81
N ALA A 144 11.67 20.63 -9.52
CA ALA A 144 11.13 21.97 -9.32
C ALA A 144 9.81 21.88 -8.55
N LEU A 145 9.28 23.03 -8.11
CA LEU A 145 7.94 23.13 -7.55
C LEU A 145 6.89 22.89 -8.66
N PRO A 146 5.94 21.94 -8.53
CA PRO A 146 4.92 21.71 -9.54
C PRO A 146 4.04 22.93 -9.78
N SER A 147 3.60 23.17 -11.03
CA SER A 147 2.78 24.33 -11.39
C SER A 147 1.46 24.42 -10.61
N TRP A 148 0.79 23.29 -10.39
CA TRP A 148 -0.43 23.24 -9.58
C TRP A 148 -0.20 23.65 -8.11
N LEU A 149 1.02 23.45 -7.61
CA LEU A 149 1.39 23.84 -6.25
C LEU A 149 1.83 25.31 -6.18
N GLN A 150 2.30 25.89 -7.29
CA GLN A 150 2.58 27.32 -7.45
C GLN A 150 1.30 28.17 -7.52
N ASP A 151 0.19 27.60 -7.99
CA ASP A 151 -1.06 28.33 -8.23
C ASP A 151 -1.60 28.99 -6.94
N PRO A 152 -1.68 30.34 -6.86
CA PRO A 152 -2.25 31.03 -5.71
C PRO A 152 -3.69 30.62 -5.39
N GLU A 153 -4.45 30.14 -6.38
CA GLU A 153 -5.83 29.69 -6.22
C GLU A 153 -5.94 28.43 -5.34
N LEU A 154 -4.86 27.65 -5.20
CA LEU A 154 -4.83 26.47 -4.36
C LEU A 154 -5.22 26.77 -2.90
N THR A 155 -4.79 27.92 -2.36
CA THR A 155 -5.10 28.31 -0.99
C THR A 155 -6.51 28.86 -0.82
N LEU A 156 -7.21 29.16 -1.91
CA LEU A 156 -8.62 29.58 -1.93
C LEU A 156 -9.58 28.41 -2.18
N LEU A 157 -9.04 27.26 -2.59
CA LEU A 157 -9.80 26.06 -2.92
C LEU A 157 -10.65 25.56 -1.73
N PRO A 158 -10.17 25.55 -0.47
CA PRO A 158 -10.97 25.12 0.67
C PRO A 158 -12.28 25.90 0.83
N GLU A 159 -12.22 27.23 0.79
CA GLU A 159 -13.38 28.12 0.88
C GLU A 159 -14.35 27.85 -0.26
N LYS A 160 -13.82 27.80 -1.50
CA LYS A 160 -14.65 27.64 -2.71
C LYS A 160 -15.39 26.32 -2.69
N LEU A 161 -14.73 25.22 -2.32
CA LEU A 161 -15.36 23.91 -2.29
C LEU A 161 -16.32 23.76 -1.11
N ILE A 162 -15.92 24.16 0.10
CA ILE A 162 -16.74 23.97 1.31
C ILE A 162 -17.99 24.88 1.26
N SER A 163 -17.88 26.09 0.71
CA SER A 163 -19.04 26.97 0.50
C SER A 163 -20.01 26.43 -0.55
N LYS A 164 -19.49 25.84 -1.65
CA LYS A 164 -20.32 25.25 -2.71
C LYS A 164 -20.93 23.91 -2.31
N TYR A 165 -20.20 23.11 -1.53
CA TYR A 165 -20.56 21.74 -1.17
C TYR A 165 -20.52 21.58 0.36
N SER A 166 -21.61 22.01 1.01
CA SER A 166 -21.71 22.03 2.49
C SER A 166 -21.54 20.65 3.16
N TRP A 167 -21.75 19.55 2.42
CA TRP A 167 -21.52 18.19 2.91
C TRP A 167 -20.04 17.89 3.20
N ILE A 168 -19.10 18.69 2.69
CA ILE A 168 -17.67 18.55 3.01
C ILE A 168 -17.40 18.81 4.50
N ASN A 169 -18.26 19.55 5.20
CA ASN A 169 -18.16 19.75 6.67
C ASN A 169 -18.23 18.44 7.48
N GLN A 170 -18.56 17.31 6.85
CA GLN A 170 -18.48 15.97 7.44
C GLN A 170 -17.06 15.40 7.44
N TRP A 171 -16.05 16.18 7.01
CA TRP A 171 -14.63 15.78 7.02
C TRP A 171 -14.20 15.34 8.43
N LYS A 172 -13.56 14.17 8.49
CA LYS A 172 -13.00 13.63 9.73
C LYS A 172 -11.47 13.62 9.62
N PRO A 173 -10.79 14.59 10.24
CA PRO A 173 -9.35 14.64 10.18
C PRO A 173 -8.70 13.45 10.89
N GLY A 174 -7.47 13.10 10.49
CA GLY A 174 -6.68 12.05 11.11
C GLY A 174 -6.39 12.28 12.60
N LEU A 175 -6.12 11.18 13.34
CA LEU A 175 -5.90 11.17 14.80
C LEU A 175 -4.79 12.12 15.32
N LYS A 176 -3.87 12.53 14.46
CA LYS A 176 -2.74 13.41 14.79
C LYS A 176 -2.87 14.81 14.17
N PHE A 177 -4.06 15.13 13.69
CA PHE A 177 -4.37 16.43 13.10
C PHE A 177 -5.06 17.29 14.15
N GLU A 178 -4.26 17.77 15.10
CA GLU A 178 -4.65 18.82 16.05
C GLU A 178 -4.27 20.17 15.44
N GLY A 179 -4.90 20.52 14.33
CA GLY A 179 -4.70 21.84 13.72
C GLY A 179 -5.03 22.97 14.72
N LYS A 180 -4.39 24.13 14.55
CA LYS A 180 -4.48 25.25 15.50
C LYS A 180 -5.84 25.96 15.44
N SER A 181 -6.43 26.04 14.25
CA SER A 181 -7.79 26.56 14.07
C SER A 181 -8.82 25.53 14.51
N GLU A 182 -10.02 25.96 14.91
CA GLU A 182 -11.17 25.06 15.07
C GLU A 182 -11.91 24.83 13.75
N ASP A 183 -11.79 25.78 12.82
CA ASP A 183 -12.50 25.80 11.54
C ASP A 183 -11.86 24.86 10.50
N LEU A 184 -12.70 24.13 9.76
CA LEU A 184 -12.25 23.14 8.78
C LEU A 184 -11.55 23.79 7.58
N VAL A 185 -12.07 24.92 7.09
CA VAL A 185 -11.48 25.64 5.94
C VAL A 185 -10.06 26.05 6.30
N ASP A 186 -9.88 26.69 7.45
CA ASP A 186 -8.58 27.15 7.92
C ASP A 186 -7.60 26.00 8.15
N LYS A 187 -8.06 24.89 8.76
CA LYS A 187 -7.25 23.68 8.92
C LYS A 187 -6.71 23.15 7.58
N ILE A 188 -7.56 23.04 6.57
CA ILE A 188 -7.14 22.55 5.25
C ILE A 188 -6.21 23.56 4.56
N LYS A 189 -6.43 24.87 4.72
CA LYS A 189 -5.50 25.91 4.24
C LYS A 189 -4.12 25.78 4.87
N GLU A 190 -4.06 25.56 6.19
CA GLU A 190 -2.80 25.37 6.90
C GLU A 190 -2.05 24.17 6.33
N SER A 191 -2.73 23.04 6.10
CA SER A 191 -2.16 21.85 5.45
C SER A 191 -1.66 22.10 4.03
N LEU A 192 -2.44 22.77 3.18
CA LEU A 192 -2.04 23.10 1.81
C LEU A 192 -0.85 24.07 1.78
N THR A 193 -0.84 25.03 2.71
CA THR A 193 0.27 25.99 2.88
C THR A 193 1.54 25.27 3.35
N LEU A 194 1.42 24.33 4.29
CA LEU A 194 2.52 23.50 4.76
C LEU A 194 3.08 22.64 3.60
N LEU A 195 2.21 21.98 2.84
CA LEU A 195 2.60 21.19 1.67
C LEU A 195 3.40 22.01 0.67
N ARG A 196 2.88 23.19 0.30
CA ARG A 196 3.60 24.15 -0.57
C ARG A 196 4.95 24.52 0.03
N LYS A 197 4.98 24.98 1.28
CA LYS A 197 6.20 25.44 1.95
C LYS A 197 7.28 24.36 1.98
N LYS A 198 6.95 23.14 2.39
CA LYS A 198 7.89 22.02 2.48
C LYS A 198 8.40 21.61 1.10
N TRP A 199 7.51 21.54 0.09
CA TRP A 199 7.92 21.21 -1.28
C TRP A 199 8.83 22.27 -1.89
N THR A 200 8.52 23.57 -1.69
CA THR A 200 9.38 24.67 -2.13
C THR A 200 10.77 24.55 -1.52
N GLY A 201 10.87 24.36 -0.19
CA GLY A 201 12.15 24.21 0.48
C GLY A 201 12.96 23.02 -0.06
N LEU A 202 12.31 21.89 -0.37
CA LEU A 202 12.98 20.74 -0.97
C LEU A 202 13.44 20.99 -2.41
N ALA A 203 12.66 21.72 -3.20
CA ALA A 203 13.03 22.09 -4.57
C ALA A 203 14.20 23.09 -4.63
N GLU A 204 14.43 23.87 -3.58
CA GLU A 204 15.56 24.81 -3.47
C GLU A 204 16.90 24.12 -3.12
N LEU A 205 16.85 22.88 -2.62
CA LEU A 205 18.05 22.11 -2.26
C LEU A 205 18.76 21.57 -3.50
N ARG A 206 20.07 21.80 -3.56
CA ARG A 206 20.90 21.49 -4.74
C ARG A 206 21.19 20.00 -4.92
N THR A 207 21.38 19.26 -3.83
CA THR A 207 21.81 17.84 -3.89
C THR A 207 20.66 16.90 -3.53
N ALA A 208 20.68 15.70 -4.12
CA ALA A 208 19.73 14.65 -3.77
C ALA A 208 19.86 14.22 -2.31
N GLU A 209 21.09 14.17 -1.78
CA GLU A 209 21.37 13.84 -0.38
C GLU A 209 20.74 14.86 0.58
N ALA A 210 20.87 16.16 0.33
CA ALA A 210 20.25 17.18 1.18
C ALA A 210 18.71 17.07 1.15
N ARG A 211 18.13 16.79 -0.02
CA ARG A 211 16.69 16.53 -0.14
C ARG A 211 16.26 15.28 0.63
N GLN A 212 17.08 14.23 0.57
CA GLN A 212 16.83 12.99 1.30
C GLN A 212 16.83 13.22 2.82
N ILE A 213 17.82 13.95 3.35
CA ILE A 213 17.91 14.31 4.77
C ILE A 213 16.69 15.14 5.19
N ALA A 214 16.35 16.18 4.43
CA ALA A 214 15.19 17.03 4.72
C ALA A 214 13.86 16.25 4.64
N CYS A 215 13.75 15.27 3.74
CA CYS A 215 12.61 14.34 3.72
C CYS A 215 12.59 13.41 4.93
N ASP A 216 13.73 12.91 5.38
CA ASP A 216 13.80 12.07 6.58
C ASP A 216 13.36 12.83 7.83
N GLU A 217 13.76 14.10 7.96
CA GLU A 217 13.33 14.98 9.05
C GLU A 217 11.83 15.31 9.01
N LEU A 218 11.23 15.35 7.81
CA LEU A 218 9.81 15.61 7.61
C LEU A 218 8.94 14.38 7.91
N PHE A 219 9.43 13.17 7.61
CA PHE A 219 8.68 11.92 7.74
C PHE A 219 9.03 11.18 9.03
N THR A 220 8.75 11.83 10.15
CA THR A 220 9.06 11.38 11.53
C THR A 220 7.84 10.91 12.31
N ASN A 221 6.69 10.73 11.63
CA ASN A 221 5.41 10.38 12.24
C ASN A 221 4.92 11.46 13.25
N GLU A 222 5.29 12.71 13.02
CA GLU A 222 4.82 13.87 13.77
C GLU A 222 3.71 14.63 13.04
N GLU A 223 3.13 15.64 13.68
CA GLU A 223 1.96 16.40 13.21
C GLU A 223 2.11 16.89 11.76
N GLU A 224 3.28 17.44 11.40
CA GLU A 224 3.54 17.95 10.05
C GLU A 224 3.32 16.88 8.98
N GLU A 225 3.82 15.65 9.18
CA GLU A 225 3.63 14.53 8.25
C GLU A 225 2.15 14.26 7.99
N TYR A 226 1.33 14.20 9.05
CA TYR A 226 -0.10 13.93 8.94
C TYR A 226 -0.88 15.10 8.33
N SER A 227 -0.45 16.33 8.58
CA SER A 227 -1.02 17.51 7.94
C SER A 227 -0.81 17.48 6.42
N LEU A 228 0.33 16.98 5.93
CA LEU A 228 0.53 16.77 4.48
C LEU A 228 -0.47 15.76 3.90
N TYR A 229 -0.83 14.72 4.64
CA TYR A 229 -1.81 13.74 4.19
C TYR A 229 -3.21 14.34 4.09
N GLU A 230 -3.61 15.21 5.02
CA GLU A 230 -4.89 15.92 4.93
C GLU A 230 -4.93 16.85 3.70
N ALA A 231 -3.84 17.55 3.40
CA ALA A 231 -3.73 18.31 2.14
C ALA A 231 -3.95 17.43 0.91
N VAL A 232 -3.23 16.31 0.80
CA VAL A 232 -3.33 15.41 -0.35
C VAL A 232 -4.72 14.78 -0.46
N LYS A 233 -5.32 14.33 0.66
CA LYS A 233 -6.69 13.81 0.67
C LYS A 233 -7.69 14.86 0.19
N PHE A 234 -7.51 16.12 0.57
CA PHE A 234 -8.40 17.20 0.13
C PHE A 234 -8.28 17.46 -1.38
N LEU A 235 -7.06 17.42 -1.92
CA LEU A 235 -6.81 17.51 -3.36
C LEU A 235 -7.42 16.31 -4.12
N MET A 236 -7.34 15.11 -3.55
CA MET A 236 -8.02 13.93 -4.10
C MET A 236 -9.54 14.13 -4.12
N LEU A 237 -10.14 14.69 -3.07
CA LEU A 237 -11.57 15.01 -3.04
C LEU A 237 -11.93 16.07 -4.10
N SER A 238 -11.16 17.15 -4.19
CA SER A 238 -11.35 18.19 -5.23
C SER A 238 -11.36 17.58 -6.62
N ARG A 239 -10.37 16.74 -6.92
CA ARG A 239 -10.27 16.09 -8.23
C ARG A 239 -11.41 15.11 -8.48
N ALA A 240 -11.86 14.40 -7.44
CA ALA A 240 -13.02 13.52 -7.55
C ALA A 240 -14.32 14.30 -7.84
N ILE A 241 -14.52 15.46 -7.21
CA ILE A 241 -15.66 16.34 -7.50
C ILE A 241 -15.62 16.81 -8.96
N GLU A 242 -14.47 17.27 -9.45
CA GLU A 242 -14.31 17.69 -10.85
C GLU A 242 -14.65 16.57 -11.83
N LEU A 243 -14.11 15.37 -11.60
CA LEU A 243 -14.36 14.20 -12.45
C LEU A 243 -15.82 13.77 -12.42
N TYR A 244 -16.47 13.87 -11.27
CA TYR A 244 -17.90 13.59 -11.14
C TYR A 244 -18.74 14.64 -11.90
N ASP A 245 -18.46 15.93 -11.67
CA ASP A 245 -19.14 17.04 -12.34
C ASP A 245 -18.97 16.99 -13.87
N ASP A 246 -17.78 16.62 -14.36
CA ASP A 246 -17.51 16.47 -15.79
C ASP A 246 -18.30 15.29 -16.39
N LYS A 247 -18.35 14.16 -15.68
CA LYS A 247 -19.17 13.01 -16.06
C LYS A 247 -20.66 13.38 -16.14
N GLU A 248 -21.19 14.07 -15.12
CA GLU A 248 -22.61 14.50 -15.09
C GLU A 248 -22.96 15.46 -16.24
N LYS A 249 -21.97 16.24 -16.71
CA LYS A 249 -22.11 17.12 -17.88
C LYS A 249 -21.90 16.41 -19.22
N GLY A 250 -21.72 15.09 -19.22
CA GLY A 250 -21.48 14.28 -20.42
C GLY A 250 -20.11 14.52 -21.06
N ARG A 251 -19.14 15.05 -20.33
CA ARG A 251 -17.76 15.23 -20.82
C ARG A 251 -16.99 13.91 -20.69
N GLU A 252 -15.92 13.79 -21.49
CA GLU A 252 -15.01 12.66 -21.40
C GLU A 252 -14.27 12.67 -20.05
N VAL A 253 -14.24 11.51 -19.39
CA VAL A 253 -13.53 11.31 -18.12
C VAL A 253 -12.69 10.04 -18.19
N PRO A 254 -11.56 9.96 -17.47
CA PRO A 254 -10.76 8.75 -17.40
C PRO A 254 -11.57 7.57 -16.86
N PHE A 255 -11.39 6.38 -17.44
CA PHE A 255 -12.17 5.20 -17.06
C PHE A 255 -12.06 4.81 -15.57
N PHE A 256 -10.92 5.09 -14.92
CA PHE A 256 -10.78 4.83 -13.49
C PHE A 256 -11.79 5.62 -12.64
N SER A 257 -12.22 6.82 -13.08
CA SER A 257 -13.20 7.61 -12.33
C SER A 257 -14.60 6.98 -12.44
N VAL A 258 -14.90 6.37 -13.60
CA VAL A 258 -16.12 5.57 -13.79
C VAL A 258 -16.14 4.42 -12.79
N LEU A 259 -15.04 3.68 -12.67
CA LEU A 259 -14.91 2.59 -11.69
C LEU A 259 -14.96 3.10 -10.25
N LEU A 260 -14.33 4.23 -9.96
CA LEU A 260 -14.34 4.86 -8.62
C LEU A 260 -15.76 5.11 -8.14
N PHE A 261 -16.61 5.66 -9.02
CA PHE A 261 -18.01 6.00 -8.75
C PHE A 261 -19.02 4.87 -9.05
N ALA A 262 -18.57 3.73 -9.58
CA ALA A 262 -19.41 2.55 -9.77
C ALA A 262 -19.53 1.69 -8.49
N ARG A 263 -18.73 1.97 -7.46
CA ARG A 263 -18.76 1.24 -6.18
C ARG A 263 -19.97 1.66 -5.36
N ASP A 264 -20.67 0.70 -4.77
CA ASP A 264 -21.86 0.91 -3.92
C ASP A 264 -21.61 1.86 -2.74
N THR A 265 -20.36 1.93 -2.25
CA THR A 265 -19.96 2.79 -1.13
C THR A 265 -19.39 4.15 -1.56
N SER A 266 -19.36 4.44 -2.87
CA SER A 266 -18.72 5.63 -3.43
C SER A 266 -19.44 6.14 -4.67
N GLY A 267 -20.77 6.04 -4.73
CA GLY A 267 -21.56 6.44 -5.91
C GLY A 267 -21.45 7.93 -6.26
N ASP A 268 -21.09 8.78 -5.29
CA ASP A 268 -20.89 10.22 -5.44
C ASP A 268 -19.70 10.71 -4.59
N PRO A 269 -19.20 11.95 -4.79
CA PRO A 269 -18.08 12.49 -4.02
C PRO A 269 -18.33 12.59 -2.51
N GLY A 270 -19.58 12.77 -2.07
CA GLY A 270 -19.95 12.78 -0.65
C GLY A 270 -19.85 11.40 -0.01
N GLN A 271 -20.25 10.35 -0.74
CA GLN A 271 -20.02 8.97 -0.32
C GLN A 271 -18.54 8.61 -0.32
N LEU A 272 -17.78 9.03 -1.36
CA LEU A 272 -16.33 8.89 -1.38
C LEU A 272 -15.67 9.49 -0.13
N LEU A 273 -16.09 10.71 0.25
CA LEU A 273 -15.61 11.36 1.46
C LEU A 273 -15.95 10.53 2.71
N ARG A 274 -17.23 10.26 2.96
CA ARG A 274 -17.68 9.60 4.20
C ARG A 274 -17.14 8.19 4.36
N ASN A 275 -17.11 7.42 3.27
CA ASN A 275 -16.89 5.98 3.31
C ASN A 275 -15.47 5.57 2.96
N HIS A 276 -14.65 6.47 2.42
CA HIS A 276 -13.27 6.15 2.03
C HIS A 276 -12.24 7.17 2.54
N LEU A 277 -12.38 8.46 2.20
CA LEU A 277 -11.36 9.45 2.59
C LEU A 277 -11.37 9.74 4.11
N ASN A 278 -12.53 9.69 4.74
CA ASN A 278 -12.67 9.79 6.20
C ASN A 278 -12.30 8.50 6.92
N GLN A 279 -12.19 7.37 6.21
CA GLN A 279 -11.84 6.14 6.89
C GLN A 279 -10.42 6.24 7.38
N ARG A 280 -10.25 5.84 8.64
CA ARG A 280 -8.93 5.73 9.23
C ARG A 280 -8.06 4.77 8.44
N SER A 281 -8.62 3.83 7.68
CA SER A 281 -7.99 2.91 6.73
C SER A 281 -8.44 3.19 5.29
N LEU A 282 -7.53 3.66 4.43
CA LEU A 282 -7.66 3.42 2.99
C LEU A 282 -7.47 1.92 2.75
N LYS A 283 -8.48 1.12 3.06
CA LYS A 283 -8.53 -0.26 2.57
C LYS A 283 -8.79 -0.13 1.08
N LEU A 284 -7.74 -0.30 0.28
CA LEU A 284 -7.88 -0.73 -1.11
C LEU A 284 -8.49 -2.14 -1.04
N VAL A 285 -9.81 -2.22 -0.89
CA VAL A 285 -10.53 -3.48 -0.98
C VAL A 285 -10.55 -3.83 -2.47
N GLY A 286 -9.59 -4.67 -2.87
CA GLY A 286 -9.78 -5.52 -4.05
C GLY A 286 -10.77 -6.60 -3.65
N ASN A 287 -11.89 -6.67 -4.36
CA ASN A 287 -12.69 -7.88 -4.41
C ASN A 287 -11.93 -8.95 -5.19
#